data_AF-A0A2V9YKU3-F1
#
_entry.id   AF-A0A2V9YKU3-F1
#
_cell.length_a   1.000
_cell.length_b   1.000
_cell.length_c   1.000
_cell.angle_alpha   90.00
_cell.angle_beta   90.00
_cell.angle_gamma   90.00
#
_symmetry.space_group_name_H-M   'P 1'
#
loop_
_entity.id
_entity.type
_entity.pdbx_description
1 polymer ?
#
loop_
_entity_poly.entity_id
_entity_poly.type
_entity_poly.pdbx_seq_one_letter_code
_entity_poly.pdbx_strand_id
1 'polypeptide(L)'
;MLEKQHVISHLLREFPQFRSRWEQDSKKWRRDGGQYLDMLSFVRFVIDDLYEKGLYQQVRAAFELIELFLTDGTAEVRELAALGFLETLQTAASWKPYGSDAFGRFLRPESRDVWDKLDMVSELNLDDCGVLEGEVLIWRVVRQSLGLVAVPGGRVVN
;
A
#
# COMPACT_ATOMS: atom_id res chain seq x y z
N MET A 1 12.56 -13.22 3.12
CA MET A 1 11.87 -13.08 1.82
C MET A 1 10.43 -13.55 1.95
N LEU A 2 9.52 -12.60 2.10
CA LEU A 2 8.08 -12.85 2.23
C LEU A 2 7.45 -13.02 0.85
N GLU A 3 6.77 -14.14 0.64
CA GLU A 3 6.09 -14.46 -0.63
C GLU A 3 4.68 -13.86 -0.68
N LYS A 4 4.28 -13.46 -1.89
CA LYS A 4 3.01 -12.74 -2.14
C LYS A 4 1.79 -13.52 -1.64
N GLN A 5 1.77 -14.85 -1.80
CA GLN A 5 0.66 -15.69 -1.34
C GLN A 5 0.48 -15.73 0.19
N HIS A 6 1.50 -15.32 0.96
CA HIS A 6 1.45 -15.35 2.42
C HIS A 6 1.08 -14.00 3.05
N VAL A 7 0.97 -12.93 2.27
CA VAL A 7 0.69 -11.57 2.78
C VAL A 7 -0.57 -11.57 3.64
N ILE A 8 -1.68 -12.13 3.15
CA ILE A 8 -2.92 -12.18 3.92
C ILE A 8 -2.79 -13.03 5.20
N SER A 9 -2.01 -14.11 5.16
CA SER A 9 -1.74 -14.93 6.35
C SER A 9 -0.96 -14.14 7.42
N HIS A 10 -0.01 -13.31 7.00
CA HIS A 10 0.70 -12.40 7.91
C HIS A 10 -0.25 -11.36 8.49
N LEU A 11 -1.06 -10.70 7.66
CA LEU A 11 -2.05 -9.71 8.13
C LEU A 11 -3.01 -10.31 9.17
N LEU A 12 -3.55 -11.50 8.91
CA LEU A 12 -4.49 -12.18 9.81
C LEU A 12 -3.84 -12.71 11.10
N ARG A 13 -2.53 -12.96 11.08
CA ARG A 13 -1.78 -13.37 12.27
C ARG A 13 -1.48 -12.18 13.17
N GLU A 14 -1.02 -11.07 12.60
CA GLU A 14 -0.69 -9.85 13.35
C GLU A 14 -1.95 -9.08 13.78
N PHE A 15 -3.03 -9.15 12.99
CA PHE A 15 -4.33 -8.52 13.28
C PHE A 15 -5.47 -9.54 13.25
N PRO A 16 -5.62 -10.40 14.27
CA PRO A 16 -6.70 -11.38 14.32
C PRO A 16 -8.10 -10.77 14.18
N GLN A 17 -8.30 -9.55 14.68
CA GLN A 17 -9.53 -8.78 14.61
C GLN A 17 -9.91 -8.33 13.18
N PHE A 18 -8.95 -8.30 12.24
CA PHE A 18 -9.21 -8.01 10.82
C PHE A 18 -9.99 -9.14 10.13
N ARG A 19 -9.87 -10.39 10.62
CA ARG A 19 -10.45 -11.60 10.01
C ARG A 19 -11.91 -11.46 9.63
N SER A 20 -12.74 -10.97 10.56
CA SER A 20 -14.19 -10.87 10.32
C SER A 20 -14.50 -9.94 9.15
N ARG A 21 -13.77 -8.84 8.98
CA ARG A 21 -13.95 -7.92 7.87
C ARG A 21 -13.50 -8.56 6.56
N TRP A 22 -12.29 -9.14 6.57
CA TRP A 22 -11.75 -9.82 5.40
C TRP A 22 -12.68 -10.92 4.87
N GLU A 23 -13.22 -11.77 5.75
CA GLU A 23 -14.17 -12.83 5.36
C GLU A 23 -15.47 -12.28 4.77
N GLN A 24 -15.96 -11.14 5.27
CA GLN A 24 -17.15 -10.49 4.74
C GLN A 24 -16.90 -9.87 3.36
N ASP A 25 -15.76 -9.22 3.17
CA ASP A 25 -15.38 -8.61 1.89
C ASP A 25 -15.06 -9.68 0.83
N SER A 26 -14.37 -10.75 1.21
CA SER A 26 -14.08 -11.90 0.34
C SER A 26 -15.36 -12.57 -0.19
N LYS A 27 -16.40 -12.70 0.64
CA LYS A 27 -17.71 -13.23 0.21
C LYS A 27 -18.41 -12.32 -0.80
N LYS A 28 -18.23 -11.00 -0.71
CA LYS A 28 -18.85 -10.04 -1.66
C LYS A 28 -18.21 -10.10 -3.04
N TRP A 29 -16.91 -10.43 -3.12
CA TRP A 29 -16.14 -10.26 -4.34
C TRP A 29 -16.06 -11.50 -5.26
N ARG A 30 -16.83 -12.58 -5.00
CA ARG A 30 -16.93 -13.81 -5.83
C ARG A 30 -15.56 -14.32 -6.38
N ARG A 31 -14.89 -15.16 -5.58
CA ARG A 31 -13.60 -15.86 -5.86
C ARG A 31 -12.40 -14.93 -6.06
N ASP A 32 -11.37 -15.18 -5.26
CA ASP A 32 -10.00 -14.68 -5.39
C ASP A 32 -9.90 -13.24 -5.88
N GLY A 33 -10.42 -12.30 -5.09
CA GLY A 33 -10.31 -10.86 -5.38
C GLY A 33 -8.87 -10.36 -5.58
N GLY A 34 -7.89 -11.21 -5.32
CA GLY A 34 -6.48 -10.92 -5.48
C GLY A 34 -5.96 -10.09 -4.32
N GLN A 35 -4.64 -10.12 -4.14
CA GLN A 35 -4.03 -9.49 -2.96
C GLN A 35 -4.27 -7.99 -2.89
N TYR A 36 -4.53 -7.30 -4.01
CA TYR A 36 -4.89 -5.88 -4.00
C TYR A 36 -6.23 -5.63 -3.31
N LEU A 37 -7.22 -6.50 -3.52
CA LEU A 37 -8.50 -6.41 -2.83
C LEU A 37 -8.35 -6.77 -1.34
N ASP A 38 -7.49 -7.73 -1.01
CA ASP A 38 -7.13 -8.02 0.39
C ASP A 38 -6.50 -6.79 1.07
N MET A 39 -5.57 -6.11 0.40
CA MET A 39 -4.95 -4.89 0.91
C MET A 39 -5.94 -3.73 1.02
N LEU A 40 -6.86 -3.57 0.07
CA LEU A 40 -7.94 -2.58 0.17
C LEU A 40 -8.81 -2.83 1.41
N SER A 41 -9.17 -4.10 1.67
CA SER A 41 -9.92 -4.45 2.88
C SER A 41 -9.11 -4.13 4.15
N PHE A 42 -7.80 -4.37 4.12
CA PHE A 42 -6.90 -4.04 5.24
C PHE A 42 -6.73 -2.52 5.43
N VAL A 43 -6.62 -1.72 4.37
CA VAL A 43 -6.61 -0.25 4.47
C VAL A 43 -7.88 0.26 5.14
N ARG A 44 -9.05 -0.25 4.73
CA ARG A 44 -10.33 0.13 5.34
C ARG A 44 -10.39 -0.27 6.81
N PHE A 45 -9.83 -1.42 7.17
CA PHE A 45 -9.66 -1.82 8.57
C PHE A 45 -8.77 -0.82 9.34
N VAL A 46 -7.62 -0.45 8.80
CA VAL A 46 -6.71 0.52 9.45
C VAL A 46 -7.38 1.88 9.65
N ILE A 47 -8.15 2.35 8.67
CA ILE A 47 -8.86 3.64 8.75
C ILE A 47 -10.05 3.54 9.71
N ASP A 48 -11.05 2.72 9.36
CA ASP A 48 -12.37 2.74 10.00
C ASP A 48 -12.35 2.05 11.38
N ASP A 49 -11.56 0.99 11.53
CA ASP A 49 -11.57 0.16 12.74
C ASP A 49 -10.43 0.47 13.70
N LEU A 50 -9.33 1.06 13.23
CA LEU A 50 -8.21 1.42 14.10
C LEU A 50 -8.10 2.94 14.32
N TYR A 51 -7.88 3.70 13.24
CA TYR A 51 -7.57 5.13 13.35
C TYR A 51 -8.76 5.93 13.89
N GLU A 52 -9.95 5.77 13.31
CA GLU A 52 -11.16 6.50 13.74
C GLU A 52 -11.61 6.15 15.16
N LYS A 53 -11.24 4.97 15.65
CA LYS A 53 -11.51 4.51 17.02
C LYS A 53 -10.41 4.87 18.02
N GLY A 54 -9.38 5.61 17.59
CA GLY A 54 -8.28 6.05 18.45
C GLY A 54 -7.29 4.95 18.84
N LEU A 55 -7.31 3.79 18.14
CA LEU A 55 -6.44 2.65 18.41
C LEU A 55 -5.04 2.84 17.77
N TYR A 56 -4.40 3.97 18.06
CA TYR A 56 -3.18 4.40 17.36
C TYR A 56 -1.97 3.48 17.54
N GLN A 57 -1.91 2.68 18.60
CA GLN A 57 -0.87 1.66 18.74
C GLN A 57 -1.03 0.53 17.70
N GLN A 58 -2.27 0.17 17.38
CA GLN A 58 -2.53 -0.82 16.33
C GLN A 58 -2.30 -0.23 14.94
N VAL A 59 -2.60 1.06 14.74
CA VAL A 59 -2.22 1.77 13.51
C VAL A 59 -0.70 1.75 13.35
N ARG A 60 0.06 2.08 14.40
CA ARG A 60 1.54 2.01 14.38
C ARG A 60 2.03 0.60 14.01
N ALA A 61 1.47 -0.44 14.62
CA ALA A 61 1.81 -1.82 14.30
C ALA A 61 1.52 -2.17 12.83
N ALA A 62 0.45 -1.63 12.25
CA ALA A 62 0.13 -1.85 10.84
C ALA A 62 1.20 -1.24 9.94
N PHE A 63 1.63 0.00 10.22
CA PHE A 63 2.72 0.64 9.48
C PHE A 63 4.08 -0.04 9.69
N GLU A 64 4.34 -0.62 10.86
CA GLU A 64 5.53 -1.44 11.11
C GLU A 64 5.52 -2.72 10.25
N LEU A 65 4.36 -3.35 10.07
CA LEU A 65 4.23 -4.52 9.20
C LEU A 65 4.40 -4.16 7.71
N ILE A 66 3.87 -3.01 7.29
CA ILE A 66 4.04 -2.51 5.92
C ILE A 66 5.50 -2.16 5.64
N GLU A 67 6.19 -1.54 6.60
CA GLU A 67 7.63 -1.30 6.51
C GLU A 67 8.41 -2.61 6.32
N LEU A 68 8.07 -3.66 7.10
CA LEU A 68 8.68 -4.97 6.94
C LEU A 68 8.48 -5.53 5.52
N PHE A 69 7.29 -5.35 4.94
CA PHE A 69 6.99 -5.78 3.56
C PHE A 69 7.81 -5.00 2.53
N LEU A 70 8.02 -3.69 2.73
CA LEU A 70 8.88 -2.87 1.87
C LEU A 70 10.37 -3.27 1.97
N THR A 71 10.84 -3.62 3.17
CA THR A 71 12.26 -3.95 3.37
C THR A 71 12.62 -5.41 3.03
N ASP A 72 11.81 -6.40 3.46
CA ASP A 72 12.13 -7.84 3.36
C ASP A 72 11.20 -8.63 2.42
N GLY A 73 10.21 -7.95 1.82
CA GLY A 73 9.34 -8.54 0.82
C GLY A 73 10.06 -8.88 -0.49
N THR A 74 9.53 -9.85 -1.24
CA THR A 74 9.83 -9.97 -2.67
C THR A 74 9.45 -8.70 -3.42
N ALA A 75 9.92 -8.56 -4.67
CA ALA A 75 9.48 -7.51 -5.58
C ALA A 75 7.97 -7.29 -5.57
N GLU A 76 7.20 -8.37 -5.68
CA GLU A 76 5.74 -8.33 -5.72
C GLU A 76 5.11 -7.92 -4.39
N VAL A 77 5.73 -8.29 -3.25
CA VAL A 77 5.27 -7.88 -1.91
C VAL A 77 5.58 -6.42 -1.64
N ARG A 78 6.76 -5.94 -2.06
CA ARG A 78 7.13 -4.53 -1.94
C ARG A 78 6.19 -3.64 -2.76
N GLU A 79 5.89 -4.06 -3.99
CA GLU A 79 4.92 -3.37 -4.84
C GLU A 79 3.52 -3.36 -4.19
N LEU A 80 3.06 -4.49 -3.67
CA LEU A 80 1.77 -4.58 -2.99
C LEU A 80 1.71 -3.71 -1.72
N ALA A 81 2.80 -3.60 -0.98
CA ALA A 81 2.90 -2.70 0.16
C ALA A 81 2.91 -1.22 -0.25
N ALA A 82 3.56 -0.87 -1.37
CA ALA A 82 3.57 0.50 -1.87
C ALA A 82 2.21 0.92 -2.46
N LEU A 83 1.71 0.18 -3.44
CA LEU A 83 0.55 0.58 -4.25
C LEU A 83 -0.75 0.01 -3.70
N GLY A 84 -0.72 -1.25 -3.27
CA GLY A 84 -1.87 -1.89 -2.64
C GLY A 84 -2.21 -1.32 -1.25
N PHE A 85 -1.23 -0.80 -0.51
CA PHE A 85 -1.46 -0.18 0.80
C PHE A 85 -1.29 1.33 0.82
N LEU A 86 -0.07 1.86 0.59
CA LEU A 86 0.20 3.28 0.87
C LEU A 86 -0.59 4.20 -0.07
N GLU A 87 -0.56 3.95 -1.39
CA GLU A 87 -1.36 4.71 -2.37
C GLU A 87 -2.87 4.58 -2.09
N THR A 88 -3.34 3.35 -1.82
CA THR A 88 -4.74 3.09 -1.49
C THR A 88 -5.16 3.82 -0.21
N LEU A 89 -4.27 3.90 0.79
CA LEU A 89 -4.52 4.59 2.05
C LEU A 89 -4.52 6.11 1.89
N GLN A 90 -3.58 6.68 1.13
CA GLN A 90 -3.59 8.10 0.77
C GLN A 90 -4.92 8.47 0.10
N THR A 91 -5.30 7.69 -0.92
CA THR A 91 -6.53 7.90 -1.68
C THR A 91 -7.77 7.76 -0.79
N ALA A 92 -7.86 6.72 0.04
CA ALA A 92 -9.03 6.53 0.89
C ALA A 92 -9.15 7.58 2.01
N ALA A 93 -8.02 8.02 2.58
CA ALA A 93 -7.98 8.99 3.66
C ALA A 93 -8.17 10.44 3.17
N SER A 94 -7.87 10.76 1.90
CA SER A 94 -8.09 12.11 1.36
C SER A 94 -9.57 12.53 1.34
N TRP A 95 -10.49 11.56 1.29
CA TRP A 95 -11.94 11.80 1.39
C TRP A 95 -12.44 11.96 2.84
N LYS A 96 -11.56 11.82 3.83
CA LYS A 96 -11.92 11.94 5.25
C LYS A 96 -11.59 13.35 5.77
N PRO A 97 -12.31 13.87 6.78
CA PRO A 97 -12.09 15.24 7.28
C PRO A 97 -10.67 15.53 7.81
N TYR A 98 -9.92 14.50 8.19
CA TYR A 98 -8.55 14.60 8.70
C TYR A 98 -7.47 14.46 7.61
N GLY A 99 -7.84 14.09 6.38
CA GLY A 99 -6.91 13.92 5.25
C GLY A 99 -5.91 12.77 5.40
N SER A 100 -5.13 12.52 4.34
CA SER A 100 -4.07 11.50 4.33
C SER A 100 -2.89 11.87 5.24
N ASP A 101 -2.58 13.15 5.39
CA ASP A 101 -1.48 13.68 6.24
C ASP A 101 -1.56 13.22 7.69
N ALA A 102 -2.76 12.93 8.19
CA ALA A 102 -3.00 12.38 9.51
C ALA A 102 -2.23 11.07 9.80
N PHE A 103 -1.90 10.32 8.74
CA PHE A 103 -1.14 9.08 8.83
C PHE A 103 0.38 9.28 8.79
N GLY A 104 0.85 10.48 8.43
CA GLY A 104 2.28 10.79 8.29
C GLY A 104 3.12 10.44 9.52
N ARG A 105 2.53 10.55 10.72
CA ARG A 105 3.17 10.22 12.02
C ARG A 105 3.42 8.73 12.26
N PHE A 106 2.84 7.85 11.46
CA PHE A 106 3.01 6.39 11.58
C PHE A 106 4.02 5.83 10.60
N LEU A 107 4.37 6.59 9.56
CA LEU A 107 5.33 6.17 8.55
C LEU A 107 6.70 5.92 9.17
N ARG A 108 7.36 4.91 8.61
CA ARG A 108 8.72 4.46 8.92
C ARG A 108 9.61 4.82 7.72
N PRO A 109 10.95 4.67 7.79
CA PRO A 109 11.85 5.21 6.76
C PRO A 109 11.49 4.86 5.30
N GLU A 110 11.27 3.59 4.96
CA GLU A 110 10.96 3.18 3.59
C GLU A 110 9.54 3.57 3.18
N SER A 111 8.57 3.36 4.07
CA SER A 111 7.18 3.78 3.83
C SER A 111 7.06 5.30 3.69
N ARG A 112 7.86 6.08 4.40
CA ARG A 112 7.95 7.54 4.29
C ARG A 112 8.49 7.94 2.92
N ASP A 113 9.58 7.33 2.49
CA ASP A 113 10.18 7.59 1.18
C ASP A 113 9.23 7.23 0.01
N VAL A 114 8.51 6.10 0.11
CA VAL A 114 7.47 5.75 -0.88
C VAL A 114 6.31 6.75 -0.85
N TRP A 115 5.85 7.14 0.34
CA TRP A 115 4.77 8.11 0.48
C TRP A 115 5.11 9.46 -0.14
N ASP A 116 6.32 9.97 0.11
CA ASP A 116 6.75 11.27 -0.43
C ASP A 116 6.86 11.24 -1.96
N LYS A 117 7.19 10.08 -2.54
CA LYS A 117 7.17 9.87 -4.00
C LYS A 117 5.74 9.84 -4.56
N LEU A 118 4.80 9.22 -3.86
CA LEU A 118 3.39 9.22 -4.24
C LEU A 118 2.82 10.64 -4.20
N ASP A 119 3.18 11.42 -3.18
CA ASP A 119 2.79 12.83 -3.05
C ASP A 119 3.40 13.65 -4.21
N MET A 120 4.70 13.48 -4.49
CA MET A 120 5.37 14.19 -5.59
C MET A 120 4.66 13.96 -6.94
N VAL A 121 4.24 12.73 -7.24
CA VAL A 121 3.55 12.43 -8.50
C VAL A 121 2.12 12.97 -8.50
N SER A 122 1.45 12.98 -7.35
CA SER A 122 0.11 13.56 -7.19
C SER A 122 0.10 15.09 -7.29
N GLU A 123 1.23 15.74 -6.98
CA GLU A 123 1.46 17.18 -7.13
C GLU A 123 1.91 17.60 -8.54
N LEU A 124 2.38 16.65 -9.37
CA LEU A 124 2.55 16.93 -10.78
C LEU A 124 1.18 17.34 -11.31
N ASN A 125 1.10 18.50 -11.96
CA ASN A 125 -0.13 19.06 -12.47
C ASN A 125 -0.65 18.17 -13.62
N LEU A 126 -1.34 17.09 -13.25
CA LEU A 126 -1.92 16.08 -14.12
C LEU A 126 -3.30 16.51 -14.63
N ASP A 127 -3.70 17.77 -14.42
CA ASP A 127 -4.96 18.32 -14.93
C ASP A 127 -5.09 18.17 -16.45
N ASP A 128 -3.95 18.11 -17.17
CA ASP A 128 -3.87 17.87 -18.61
C ASP A 128 -3.60 16.40 -18.99
N CYS A 129 -3.31 15.52 -18.02
CA CYS A 129 -3.14 14.08 -18.25
C CYS A 129 -4.49 13.37 -18.06
N GLY A 130 -4.78 12.40 -18.93
CA GLY A 130 -5.89 11.48 -18.65
C GLY A 130 -5.62 10.78 -17.30
N VAL A 131 -6.67 10.45 -16.54
CA VAL A 131 -6.56 9.70 -15.26
C VAL A 131 -5.62 8.49 -15.40
N LEU A 132 -5.70 7.79 -16.54
CA LEU A 132 -4.85 6.64 -16.87
C LEU A 132 -3.36 6.98 -17.06
N GLU A 133 -3.03 8.17 -17.58
CA GLU A 133 -1.65 8.61 -17.77
C GLU A 133 -1.00 8.97 -16.44
N GLY A 134 -1.77 9.64 -15.56
CA GLY A 134 -1.37 9.90 -14.17
C GLY A 134 -1.10 8.61 -13.40
N GLU A 135 -2.03 7.65 -13.46
CA GLU A 135 -1.84 6.32 -12.84
C GLU A 135 -0.57 5.65 -13.38
N VAL A 136 -0.40 5.55 -14.70
CA VAL A 136 0.79 4.90 -15.30
C VAL A 136 2.10 5.57 -14.85
N LEU A 137 2.12 6.89 -14.66
CA LEU A 137 3.27 7.60 -14.13
C LEU A 137 3.55 7.22 -12.66
N ILE A 138 2.52 7.15 -11.80
CA ILE A 138 2.65 6.67 -10.42
C ILE A 138 3.26 5.27 -10.39
N TRP A 139 2.67 4.33 -11.15
CA TRP A 139 3.18 2.95 -11.25
C TRP A 139 4.65 2.92 -11.67
N ARG A 140 5.06 3.73 -12.64
CA ARG A 140 6.45 3.77 -13.13
C ARG A 140 7.43 4.32 -12.12
N VAL A 141 7.13 5.47 -11.51
CA VAL A 141 8.02 6.13 -10.53
C VAL A 141 8.22 5.23 -9.31
N VAL A 142 7.13 4.68 -8.76
CA VAL A 142 7.19 3.82 -7.59
C VAL A 142 7.96 2.54 -7.91
N ARG A 143 7.64 1.83 -9.01
CA ARG A 143 8.38 0.62 -9.40
C ARG A 143 9.85 0.87 -9.65
N GLN A 144 10.22 1.98 -10.29
CA GLN A 144 11.62 2.31 -10.53
C GLN A 144 12.37 2.52 -9.21
N SER A 145 11.75 3.23 -8.27
CA SER A 145 12.34 3.51 -6.96
C SER A 145 12.52 2.24 -6.12
N LEU A 146 11.63 1.26 -6.27
CA LEU A 146 11.73 -0.06 -5.65
C LEU A 146 12.71 -1.01 -6.39
N GLY A 147 13.35 -0.55 -7.47
CA GLY A 147 14.25 -1.37 -8.30
C GLY A 147 13.52 -2.42 -9.15
N LEU A 148 12.24 -2.23 -9.44
CA LEU A 148 11.36 -3.20 -10.10
C LEU A 148 11.17 -2.96 -11.61
N VAL A 149 11.86 -1.97 -12.19
CA VAL A 149 11.84 -1.70 -13.63
C VAL A 149 13.16 -2.15 -14.25
N ALA A 150 13.09 -3.02 -15.26
CA ALA A 150 14.25 -3.32 -16.08
C ALA A 150 14.66 -2.07 -16.87
N VAL A 151 15.92 -1.65 -16.72
CA VAL A 151 16.51 -0.59 -17.54
C VAL A 151 16.42 -1.02 -19.01
N PRO A 152 15.74 -0.29 -19.91
CA PRO A 152 15.81 -0.57 -21.33
C PRO A 152 17.26 -0.34 -21.79
N GLY A 153 17.98 -1.42 -22.09
CA GLY A 153 19.35 -1.34 -22.62
C GLY A 153 20.49 -1.66 -21.65
N GLY A 154 20.24 -2.29 -20.49
CA GLY A 154 21.31 -2.83 -19.66
C GLY A 154 22.05 -3.97 -20.37
N ARG A 155 23.23 -3.68 -20.94
CA ARG A 155 24.13 -4.69 -21.49
C ARG A 155 24.43 -5.75 -20.43
N VAL A 156 24.16 -7.01 -20.78
CA VAL A 156 24.83 -8.16 -20.19
C VAL A 156 26.30 -8.06 -20.61
N VAL A 157 27.19 -7.81 -19.65
CA VAL A 157 28.61 -8.13 -19.80
C VAL A 157 28.84 -9.44 -19.08
N ASN A 158 29.36 -10.42 -19.84
CA ASN A 158 29.74 -11.76 -19.41
C ASN A 158 30.61 -11.77 -18.16
#